data_AF-Q5BSK8-F1
#
_entry.id   AF-Q5BSK8-F1
#
_cell.length_a   1.000
_cell.length_b   1.000
_cell.length_c   1.000
_cell.angle_alpha   90.00
_cell.angle_beta   90.00
_cell.angle_gamma   90.00
#
_symmetry.space_group_name_H-M   'P 1'
#
loop_
_entity.id
_entity.type
_entity.pdbx_description
1 polymer ?
#
loop_
_entity_poly.entity_id
_entity_poly.type
_entity_poly.pdbx_seq_one_letter_code
_entity_poly.pdbx_strand_id
1 'polypeptide(L)'
;GTIIARSSSRFFRACTSSRDYTTQTPINTGILFVPEKEAWVIERLGRFHRTLEPGLNFCIPVVDRIAYIQSLKEVAIEIPDQSAITSDNVVLQLNGVLFLKVKDPYLASYGVSEAEFAITQLAQTIMRSEIGKIILDNVFKEREALNLQIVQALGKASEPWGIECLRYEIRDVQVPQKIKEAMQMQVEAERKKRA
;
A
#
# COMPACT_ATOMS: atom_id res chain seq x y z
N GLY A 1 19.77 -13.79 -49.55
CA GLY A 1 19.83 -14.11 -48.12
C GLY A 1 19.48 -12.87 -47.35
N THR A 2 18.35 -12.87 -46.65
CA THR A 2 17.92 -11.76 -45.79
C THR A 2 17.21 -12.36 -44.59
N ILE A 3 17.94 -12.48 -43.48
CA ILE A 3 17.44 -12.98 -42.20
C ILE A 3 16.75 -11.80 -41.51
N ILE A 4 15.43 -11.88 -41.35
CA ILE A 4 14.65 -10.93 -40.57
C ILE A 4 14.77 -11.33 -39.10
N ALA A 5 15.56 -10.59 -38.33
CA ALA A 5 15.64 -10.71 -36.89
C ALA A 5 14.30 -10.26 -36.26
N ARG A 6 13.46 -11.21 -35.85
CA ARG A 6 12.29 -10.92 -35.02
C ARG A 6 12.76 -10.63 -33.60
N SER A 7 12.65 -9.37 -33.23
CA SER A 7 12.81 -8.86 -31.87
C SER A 7 11.81 -9.53 -30.93
N SER A 8 12.31 -10.35 -30.02
CA SER A 8 11.52 -10.96 -28.94
C SER A 8 11.24 -9.91 -27.87
N SER A 9 10.13 -9.18 -28.01
CA SER A 9 9.56 -8.37 -26.93
C SER A 9 9.08 -9.31 -25.82
N ARG A 10 9.94 -9.51 -24.79
CA ARG A 10 9.53 -10.11 -23.52
C ARG A 10 8.55 -9.15 -22.86
N PHE A 11 7.26 -9.38 -23.08
CA PHE A 11 6.21 -8.86 -22.21
C PHE A 11 6.48 -9.40 -20.81
N PHE A 12 7.01 -8.54 -19.94
CA PHE A 12 6.96 -8.76 -18.50
C PHE A 12 5.48 -8.85 -18.13
N ARG A 13 5.00 -10.07 -17.91
CA ARG A 13 3.77 -10.29 -17.14
C ARG A 13 4.04 -9.74 -15.75
N ALA A 14 3.49 -8.58 -15.44
CA ALA A 14 3.30 -8.16 -14.06
C ALA A 14 2.54 -9.31 -13.37
N CYS A 15 3.20 -9.98 -12.43
CA CYS A 15 2.54 -10.91 -11.54
C CYS A 15 1.71 -10.06 -10.58
N THR A 16 0.52 -9.64 -11.01
CA THR A 16 -0.49 -9.16 -10.07
C THR A 16 -0.91 -10.37 -9.26
N SER A 17 -0.29 -10.51 -8.09
CA SER A 17 -0.79 -11.35 -7.00
C SER A 17 -2.11 -10.73 -6.51
N SER A 18 -3.17 -10.82 -7.32
CA SER A 18 -4.53 -10.66 -6.85
C SER A 18 -4.79 -11.86 -5.95
N ARG A 19 -4.55 -11.70 -4.64
CA ARG A 19 -5.06 -12.64 -3.65
C ARG A 19 -6.58 -12.53 -3.72
N ASP A 20 -7.20 -13.51 -4.36
CA ASP A 20 -8.64 -13.66 -4.32
C ASP A 20 -9.06 -13.76 -2.85
N TYR A 21 -9.74 -12.72 -2.35
CA TYR A 21 -10.34 -12.65 -1.02
C TYR A 21 -11.55 -13.59 -0.87
N THR A 22 -11.65 -14.65 -1.68
CA THR A 22 -12.56 -15.77 -1.43
C THR A 22 -11.93 -16.70 -0.41
N THR A 23 -11.67 -16.18 0.79
CA THR A 23 -11.49 -17.06 1.95
C THR A 23 -12.82 -17.81 2.09
N GLN A 24 -12.85 -19.08 1.69
CA GLN A 24 -13.97 -19.96 2.03
C GLN A 24 -14.10 -19.89 3.54
N THR A 25 -15.12 -19.20 4.04
CA THR A 25 -15.30 -19.08 5.49
C THR A 25 -15.59 -20.48 6.02
N PRO A 26 -14.88 -20.92 7.07
CA PRO A 26 -15.08 -22.26 7.59
C PRO A 26 -16.50 -22.38 8.12
N ILE A 27 -17.07 -23.58 8.01
CA ILE A 27 -18.40 -23.85 8.53
C ILE A 27 -18.37 -23.75 10.06
N ASN A 28 -19.37 -23.08 10.63
CA ASN A 28 -19.48 -22.94 12.08
C ASN A 28 -19.91 -24.26 12.74
N THR A 29 -18.96 -24.99 13.29
CA THR A 29 -19.17 -26.26 14.04
C THR A 29 -19.51 -26.01 15.52
N GLY A 30 -19.59 -24.76 15.96
CA GLY A 30 -19.94 -24.34 17.33
C GLY A 30 -18.74 -24.17 18.26
N ILE A 31 -17.66 -24.92 18.01
CA ILE A 31 -16.34 -24.69 18.61
C ILE A 31 -15.41 -24.23 17.48
N LEU A 32 -14.85 -23.04 17.62
CA LEU A 32 -13.98 -22.41 16.64
C LEU A 32 -12.60 -22.16 17.25
N PHE A 33 -11.57 -22.45 16.47
CA PHE A 33 -10.18 -22.15 16.79
C PHE A 33 -9.73 -21.05 15.84
N VAL A 34 -9.60 -19.84 16.36
CA VAL A 34 -9.11 -18.70 15.59
C VAL A 34 -7.58 -18.73 15.59
N PRO A 35 -6.92 -18.79 14.42
CA PRO A 35 -5.47 -18.76 14.34
C PRO A 35 -4.86 -17.46 14.89
N GLU A 36 -3.59 -17.54 15.26
CA GLU A 36 -2.83 -16.36 15.68
C GLU A 36 -2.70 -15.36 14.52
N LYS A 37 -2.81 -14.05 14.84
CA LYS A 37 -2.84 -12.94 13.87
C LYS A 37 -4.00 -13.02 12.87
N GLU A 38 -5.11 -13.64 13.25
CA GLU A 38 -6.39 -13.55 12.54
C GLU A 38 -7.48 -13.03 13.47
N ALA A 39 -8.46 -12.34 12.88
CA ALA A 39 -9.66 -11.92 13.55
C ALA A 39 -10.87 -12.30 12.71
N TRP A 40 -11.83 -12.99 13.33
CA TRP A 40 -13.02 -13.47 12.63
C TRP A 40 -14.23 -12.63 13.04
N VAL A 41 -14.89 -12.02 12.07
CA VAL A 41 -16.07 -11.18 12.29
C VAL A 41 -17.31 -12.04 12.20
N ILE A 42 -18.08 -12.06 13.29
CA ILE A 42 -19.28 -12.90 13.41
C ILE A 42 -20.54 -12.04 13.26
N GLU A 43 -21.45 -12.55 12.44
CA GLU A 43 -22.81 -12.04 12.32
C GLU A 43 -23.80 -12.99 12.99
N ARG A 44 -24.76 -12.43 13.72
CA ARG A 44 -25.91 -13.13 14.26
C ARG A 44 -27.15 -12.63 13.53
N LEU A 45 -27.85 -13.54 12.83
CA LEU A 45 -29.06 -13.21 12.07
C LEU A 45 -28.87 -12.02 11.10
N GLY A 46 -27.70 -11.93 10.46
CA GLY A 46 -27.37 -10.89 9.49
C GLY A 46 -26.99 -9.52 10.08
N ARG A 47 -26.71 -9.44 11.38
CA ARG A 47 -26.14 -8.24 12.02
C ARG A 47 -24.82 -8.58 12.68
N PHE A 48 -23.90 -7.61 12.70
CA PHE A 48 -22.67 -7.75 13.46
C PHE A 48 -22.98 -8.11 14.93
N HIS A 49 -22.30 -9.14 15.44
CA HIS A 49 -22.42 -9.56 16.83
C HIS A 49 -21.14 -9.25 17.61
N ARG A 50 -20.00 -9.76 17.14
CA ARG A 50 -18.67 -9.57 17.75
C ARG A 50 -17.55 -10.00 16.83
N THR A 51 -16.34 -9.62 17.18
CA THR A 51 -15.09 -10.12 16.58
C THR A 51 -14.47 -11.15 17.50
N LEU A 52 -14.05 -12.30 16.96
CA LEU A 52 -13.33 -13.33 17.69
C LEU A 52 -11.82 -13.06 17.64
N GLU A 53 -11.19 -13.09 18.80
CA GLU A 53 -9.75 -13.01 18.97
C GLU A 53 -9.09 -14.41 18.86
N PRO A 54 -7.76 -14.48 18.65
CA PRO A 54 -7.04 -15.75 18.58
C PRO A 54 -7.31 -16.68 19.76
N GLY A 55 -7.49 -17.97 19.47
CA GLY A 55 -7.74 -19.01 20.46
C GLY A 55 -9.12 -19.64 20.37
N LEU A 56 -9.54 -20.27 21.47
CA LEU A 56 -10.77 -21.04 21.57
C LEU A 56 -11.98 -20.13 21.73
N ASN A 57 -12.93 -20.24 20.79
CA ASN A 57 -14.16 -19.45 20.78
C ASN A 57 -15.38 -20.35 20.60
N PHE A 58 -16.48 -19.99 21.26
CA PHE A 58 -17.76 -20.70 21.16
C PHE A 58 -18.78 -19.88 20.40
N CYS A 59 -19.37 -20.44 19.36
CA CYS A 59 -20.45 -19.82 18.58
C CYS A 59 -21.65 -20.74 18.49
N ILE A 60 -22.83 -20.21 18.25
CA ILE A 60 -24.04 -21.01 18.09
C ILE A 60 -24.16 -21.42 16.62
N PRO A 61 -24.07 -22.72 16.26
CA PRO A 61 -24.27 -23.16 14.89
C PRO A 61 -25.63 -22.69 14.36
N VAL A 62 -25.73 -22.46 13.04
CA VAL A 62 -26.95 -21.97 12.35
C VAL A 62 -27.29 -20.49 12.62
N VAL A 63 -27.20 -20.03 13.86
CA VAL A 63 -27.54 -18.65 14.27
C VAL A 63 -26.38 -17.68 14.01
N ASP A 64 -25.16 -18.09 14.36
CA ASP A 64 -23.94 -17.33 14.16
C ASP A 64 -23.23 -17.75 12.86
N ARG A 65 -22.86 -16.77 12.03
CA ARG A 65 -22.13 -16.95 10.78
C ARG A 65 -20.79 -16.20 10.85
N ILE A 66 -19.72 -16.85 10.37
CA ILE A 66 -18.44 -16.19 10.11
C ILE A 66 -18.59 -15.40 8.80
N ALA A 67 -18.69 -14.09 8.90
CA ALA A 67 -18.94 -13.22 7.76
C ALA A 67 -17.63 -12.80 7.08
N TYR A 68 -16.61 -12.46 7.89
CA TYR A 68 -15.31 -12.02 7.38
C TYR A 68 -14.16 -12.61 8.20
N ILE A 69 -13.04 -12.85 7.54
CA ILE A 69 -11.77 -13.25 8.17
C ILE A 69 -10.75 -12.19 7.78
N GLN A 70 -10.22 -11.49 8.79
CA GLN A 70 -9.23 -10.45 8.59
C GLN A 70 -7.88 -10.93 9.10
N SER A 71 -6.86 -10.82 8.25
CA SER A 71 -5.47 -11.04 8.66
C SER A 71 -4.95 -9.78 9.35
N LEU A 72 -4.47 -9.95 10.59
CA LEU A 72 -3.83 -8.89 11.37
C LEU A 72 -2.33 -8.76 11.07
N LYS A 73 -1.82 -9.58 10.15
CA LYS A 73 -0.42 -9.55 9.74
C LYS A 73 -0.13 -8.27 8.95
N GLU A 74 1.09 -7.78 9.08
CA GLU A 74 1.59 -6.71 8.23
C GLU A 74 1.68 -7.18 6.78
N VAL A 75 1.21 -6.35 5.87
CA VAL A 75 1.27 -6.58 4.43
C VAL A 75 1.95 -5.39 3.74
N ALA A 76 2.68 -5.70 2.68
CA ALA A 76 3.31 -4.73 1.81
C ALA A 76 2.49 -4.60 0.52
N ILE A 77 2.02 -3.40 0.22
CA ILE A 77 1.28 -3.07 -0.99
C ILE A 77 2.17 -2.22 -1.88
N GLU A 78 2.35 -2.66 -3.12
CA GLU A 78 3.07 -1.89 -4.12
C GLU A 78 2.18 -0.76 -4.65
N ILE A 79 2.69 0.47 -4.59
CA ILE A 79 2.05 1.64 -5.17
C ILE A 79 2.58 1.81 -6.59
N PRO A 80 1.71 1.78 -7.61
CA PRO A 80 2.13 1.83 -9.00
C PRO A 80 2.72 3.20 -9.35
N ASP A 81 3.57 3.22 -10.38
CA ASP A 81 4.25 4.41 -10.87
C ASP A 81 3.29 5.58 -11.14
N GLN A 82 3.59 6.76 -10.59
CA GLN A 82 2.83 7.99 -10.78
C GLN A 82 3.71 9.12 -11.30
N SER A 83 3.16 9.91 -12.23
CA SER A 83 3.75 11.18 -12.63
C SER A 83 3.35 12.29 -11.66
N ALA A 84 4.33 13.04 -11.16
CA ALA A 84 4.16 14.17 -10.26
C ALA A 84 5.02 15.35 -10.72
N ILE A 85 4.60 16.55 -10.34
CA ILE A 85 5.30 17.81 -10.62
C ILE A 85 5.71 18.39 -9.28
N THR A 86 6.99 18.73 -9.13
CA THR A 86 7.53 19.38 -7.94
C THR A 86 7.24 20.88 -7.94
N SER A 87 7.49 21.55 -6.80
CA SER A 87 7.31 23.00 -6.67
C SER A 87 8.17 23.84 -7.63
N ASP A 88 9.31 23.30 -8.09
CA ASP A 88 10.19 23.88 -9.11
C ASP A 88 9.81 23.51 -10.55
N ASN A 89 8.59 23.01 -10.75
CA ASN A 89 8.03 22.67 -12.07
C ASN A 89 8.82 21.58 -12.82
N VAL A 90 9.43 20.64 -12.08
CA VAL A 90 10.07 19.46 -12.65
C VAL A 90 9.09 18.29 -12.62
N VAL A 91 8.88 17.69 -13.80
CA VAL A 91 8.12 16.44 -13.94
C VAL A 91 9.03 15.28 -13.58
N LEU A 92 8.54 14.39 -12.72
CA LEU A 92 9.22 13.18 -12.30
C LEU A 92 8.23 12.01 -12.15
N GLN A 93 8.73 10.79 -12.24
CA GLN A 93 7.96 9.56 -12.03
C GLN A 93 8.45 8.86 -10.76
N LEU A 94 7.51 8.42 -9.95
CA LEU A 94 7.81 7.79 -8.67
C LEU A 94 6.93 6.58 -8.39
N ASN A 95 7.47 5.66 -7.62
CA ASN A 95 6.72 4.57 -7.02
C ASN A 95 7.20 4.31 -5.58
N GLY A 96 6.48 3.43 -4.91
CA GLY A 96 6.81 3.09 -3.54
C GLY A 96 6.07 1.86 -3.05
N VAL A 97 6.32 1.53 -1.80
CA VAL A 97 5.69 0.41 -1.10
C VAL A 97 5.10 0.94 0.19
N LEU A 98 3.82 0.66 0.40
CA LEU A 98 3.09 0.98 1.63
C LEU A 98 2.99 -0.28 2.48
N PHE A 99 3.45 -0.18 3.73
CA PHE A 99 3.28 -1.24 4.71
C PHE A 99 2.12 -0.88 5.63
N LEU A 100 1.17 -1.80 5.75
CA LEU A 100 -0.03 -1.61 6.54
C LEU A 100 -0.45 -2.89 7.25
N LYS A 101 -1.30 -2.74 8.26
CA LYS A 101 -1.98 -3.86 8.93
C LYS A 101 -3.41 -3.46 9.28
N VAL A 102 -4.27 -4.44 9.45
CA VAL A 102 -5.61 -4.23 10.00
C VAL A 102 -5.47 -3.95 11.50
N LYS A 103 -6.02 -2.83 11.96
CA LYS A 103 -6.10 -2.45 13.38
C LYS A 103 -7.48 -2.77 13.96
N ASP A 104 -8.54 -2.46 13.21
CA ASP A 104 -9.92 -2.77 13.60
C ASP A 104 -10.56 -3.69 12.54
N PRO A 105 -10.74 -4.99 12.84
CA PRO A 105 -11.37 -5.96 11.94
C PRO A 105 -12.82 -5.63 11.58
N TYR A 106 -13.56 -4.97 12.48
CA TYR A 106 -14.95 -4.58 12.21
C TYR A 106 -15.00 -3.48 11.16
N LEU A 107 -14.24 -2.40 11.36
CA LEU A 107 -14.15 -1.30 10.39
C LEU A 107 -13.52 -1.74 9.08
N ALA A 108 -12.53 -2.64 9.10
CA ALA A 108 -11.95 -3.18 7.87
C ALA A 108 -12.92 -4.04 7.05
N SER A 109 -13.91 -4.66 7.71
CA SER A 109 -14.89 -5.51 7.03
C SER A 109 -16.10 -4.74 6.51
N TYR A 110 -16.55 -3.71 7.23
CA TYR A 110 -17.78 -2.96 6.89
C TYR A 110 -17.53 -1.53 6.41
N GLY A 111 -16.36 -0.96 6.68
CA GLY A 111 -16.04 0.44 6.37
C GLY A 111 -15.72 0.68 4.89
N VAL A 112 -15.23 -0.34 4.16
CA VAL A 112 -14.94 -0.26 2.73
C VAL A 112 -14.93 -1.66 2.10
N SER A 113 -15.44 -1.80 0.87
CA SER A 113 -15.51 -3.10 0.17
C SER A 113 -14.14 -3.64 -0.24
N GLU A 114 -13.26 -2.77 -0.76
CA GLU A 114 -11.91 -3.13 -1.20
C GLU A 114 -10.89 -2.19 -0.56
N ALA A 115 -10.52 -2.50 0.68
CA ALA A 115 -9.69 -1.62 1.50
C ALA A 115 -8.28 -1.41 0.91
N GLU A 116 -7.66 -2.47 0.37
CA GLU A 116 -6.36 -2.41 -0.30
C GLU A 116 -6.40 -1.54 -1.56
N PHE A 117 -7.46 -1.63 -2.35
CA PHE A 117 -7.61 -0.80 -3.54
C PHE A 117 -7.80 0.67 -3.16
N ALA A 118 -8.71 0.95 -2.22
CA ALA A 118 -8.99 2.30 -1.76
C ALA A 118 -7.75 2.99 -1.18
N ILE A 119 -6.98 2.30 -0.33
CA ILE A 119 -5.76 2.85 0.25
C ILE A 119 -4.66 3.05 -0.81
N THR A 120 -4.58 2.18 -1.82
CA THR A 120 -3.63 2.35 -2.93
C THR A 120 -3.92 3.61 -3.73
N GLN A 121 -5.19 3.89 -4.04
CA GLN A 121 -5.59 5.10 -4.75
C GLN A 121 -5.34 6.37 -3.91
N LEU A 122 -5.65 6.27 -2.62
CA LEU A 122 -5.43 7.37 -1.69
C LEU A 122 -3.93 7.66 -1.52
N ALA A 123 -3.08 6.63 -1.44
CA ALA A 123 -1.63 6.75 -1.40
C ALA A 123 -1.08 7.46 -2.64
N GLN A 124 -1.56 7.14 -3.85
CA GLN A 124 -1.15 7.83 -5.08
C GLN A 124 -1.50 9.32 -5.04
N THR A 125 -2.70 9.65 -4.55
CA THR A 125 -3.16 11.04 -4.45
C THR A 125 -2.34 11.84 -3.45
N ILE A 126 -2.11 11.28 -2.25
CA ILE A 126 -1.32 11.91 -1.20
C ILE A 126 0.13 12.08 -1.62
N MET A 127 0.74 11.03 -2.18
CA MET A 127 2.10 11.07 -2.71
C MET A 127 2.27 12.23 -3.67
N ARG A 128 1.41 12.32 -4.70
CA ARG A 128 1.43 13.41 -5.69
C ARG A 128 1.32 14.79 -5.04
N SER A 129 0.47 14.93 -4.02
CA SER A 129 0.28 16.19 -3.31
C SER A 129 1.51 16.59 -2.48
N GLU A 130 2.13 15.67 -1.76
CA GLU A 130 3.32 15.97 -0.93
C GLU A 130 4.54 16.34 -1.79
N ILE A 131 4.74 15.66 -2.92
CA ILE A 131 5.83 15.99 -3.86
C ILE A 131 5.65 17.41 -4.43
N GLY A 132 4.42 17.83 -4.70
CA GLY A 132 4.14 19.16 -5.22
C GLY A 132 4.53 20.30 -4.30
N LYS A 133 4.72 20.02 -2.99
CA LYS A 133 5.11 21.01 -1.98
C LYS A 133 6.62 21.17 -1.83
N ILE A 134 7.41 20.24 -2.34
CA ILE A 134 8.87 20.21 -2.17
C ILE A 134 9.60 20.44 -3.48
N ILE A 135 10.87 20.80 -3.39
CA ILE A 135 11.77 21.02 -4.54
C ILE A 135 12.41 19.67 -4.91
N LEU A 136 12.73 19.47 -6.19
CA LEU A 136 13.35 18.24 -6.69
C LEU A 136 14.52 17.72 -5.84
N ASP A 137 15.44 18.59 -5.45
CA ASP A 137 16.63 18.22 -4.68
C ASP A 137 16.28 17.66 -3.30
N ASN A 138 15.24 18.20 -2.65
CA ASN A 138 14.75 17.72 -1.36
C ASN A 138 14.08 16.34 -1.47
N VAL A 139 13.49 16.00 -2.62
CA VAL A 139 12.96 14.64 -2.88
C VAL A 139 14.07 13.59 -2.74
N PHE A 140 15.32 13.92 -3.08
CA PHE A 140 16.46 13.01 -2.94
C PHE A 140 17.12 13.08 -1.57
N LYS A 141 17.25 14.28 -0.99
CA LYS A 141 17.95 14.50 0.28
C LYS A 141 17.11 14.15 1.52
N GLU A 142 15.80 14.35 1.47
CA GLU A 142 14.90 14.31 2.63
C GLU A 142 13.82 13.23 2.47
N ARG A 143 14.17 12.09 1.84
CA ARG A 143 13.23 10.97 1.61
C ARG A 143 12.55 10.50 2.88
N GLU A 144 13.26 10.44 4.00
CA GLU A 144 12.70 10.04 5.29
C GLU A 144 11.60 11.01 5.77
N ALA A 145 11.82 12.32 5.62
CA ALA A 145 10.82 13.32 5.99
C ALA A 145 9.57 13.21 5.11
N LEU A 146 9.75 12.99 3.81
CA LEU A 146 8.65 12.78 2.87
C LEU A 146 7.85 11.50 3.19
N ASN A 147 8.54 10.39 3.49
CA ASN A 147 7.92 9.14 3.91
C ASN A 147 7.03 9.35 5.16
N LEU A 148 7.54 10.06 6.16
CA LEU A 148 6.79 10.38 7.39
C LEU A 148 5.54 11.22 7.10
N GLN A 149 5.66 12.25 6.27
CA GLN A 149 4.52 13.10 5.88
C GLN A 149 3.44 12.30 5.15
N ILE A 150 3.84 11.43 4.21
CA ILE A 150 2.92 10.56 3.48
C ILE A 150 2.18 9.60 4.44
N VAL A 151 2.90 8.96 5.36
CA VAL A 151 2.31 8.05 6.36
C VAL A 151 1.33 8.78 7.27
N GLN A 152 1.68 9.99 7.73
CA GLN A 152 0.79 10.78 8.58
C GLN A 152 -0.50 11.19 7.86
N ALA A 153 -0.40 11.60 6.59
CA ALA A 153 -1.56 11.94 5.78
C ALA A 153 -2.43 10.71 5.49
N LEU A 154 -1.80 9.56 5.16
CA LEU A 154 -2.47 8.29 4.93
C LEU A 154 -3.22 7.79 6.17
N GLY A 155 -2.56 7.81 7.34
CA GLY A 155 -3.13 7.30 8.58
C GLY A 155 -4.41 8.03 9.01
N LYS A 156 -4.48 9.35 8.81
CA LYS A 156 -5.71 10.14 9.08
C LYS A 156 -6.87 9.74 8.17
N ALA A 157 -6.58 9.39 6.92
CA ALA A 157 -7.60 9.04 5.94
C ALA A 157 -8.03 7.56 6.02
N SER A 158 -7.15 6.68 6.53
CA SER A 158 -7.39 5.22 6.64
C SER A 158 -8.09 4.80 7.93
N GLU A 159 -8.21 5.70 8.90
CA GLU A 159 -8.89 5.47 10.19
C GLU A 159 -10.33 4.92 10.07
N PRO A 160 -11.22 5.48 9.23
CA PRO A 160 -12.58 4.94 9.07
C PRO A 160 -12.62 3.53 8.45
N TRP A 161 -11.52 3.07 7.86
CA TRP A 161 -11.39 1.74 7.26
C TRP A 161 -10.73 0.73 8.21
N GLY A 162 -10.40 1.11 9.45
CA GLY A 162 -9.75 0.21 10.40
C GLY A 162 -8.35 -0.24 10.00
N ILE A 163 -7.70 0.48 9.08
CA ILE A 163 -6.34 0.20 8.60
C ILE A 163 -5.34 1.13 9.28
N GLU A 164 -4.24 0.56 9.74
CA GLU A 164 -3.08 1.29 10.26
C GLU A 164 -1.95 1.27 9.24
N CYS A 165 -1.59 2.44 8.73
CA CYS A 165 -0.40 2.64 7.89
C CYS A 165 0.85 2.71 8.78
N LEU A 166 1.78 1.78 8.59
CA LEU A 166 2.97 1.66 9.43
C LEU A 166 4.13 2.47 8.89
N ARG A 167 4.42 2.32 7.59
CA ARG A 167 5.49 3.03 6.91
C ARG A 167 5.26 3.08 5.41
N TYR A 168 5.81 4.11 4.80
CA TYR A 168 5.86 4.29 3.35
C TYR A 168 7.32 4.32 2.93
N GLU A 169 7.67 3.60 1.88
CA GLU A 169 9.02 3.58 1.34
C GLU A 169 9.01 3.96 -0.13
N ILE A 170 9.64 5.09 -0.48
CA ILE A 170 9.88 5.47 -1.87
C ILE A 170 10.90 4.50 -2.46
N ARG A 171 10.52 3.80 -3.52
CA ARG A 171 11.38 2.82 -4.18
C ARG A 171 12.26 3.51 -5.23
N ASP A 172 11.67 3.99 -6.31
CA ASP A 172 12.38 4.63 -7.42
C ASP A 172 11.89 6.05 -7.69
N VAL A 173 12.84 6.93 -8.05
CA VAL A 173 12.58 8.29 -8.55
C VAL A 173 13.23 8.41 -9.92
N GLN A 174 12.42 8.61 -10.95
CA GLN A 174 12.87 8.80 -12.32
C GLN A 174 12.63 10.25 -12.75
N VAL A 175 13.71 10.91 -13.15
CA VAL A 175 13.71 12.28 -13.68
C VAL A 175 14.13 12.28 -15.15
N PRO A 176 13.70 13.25 -15.96
CA PRO A 176 14.18 13.41 -17.33
C PRO A 176 15.71 13.49 -17.38
N GLN A 177 16.30 12.79 -18.34
CA GLN A 177 17.76 12.64 -18.46
C GLN A 177 18.51 13.98 -18.48
N LYS A 178 17.96 14.99 -19.17
CA LYS A 178 18.55 16.34 -19.23
C LYS A 178 18.72 16.99 -17.85
N ILE A 179 17.74 16.82 -16.97
CA ILE A 179 17.77 17.39 -15.61
C ILE A 179 18.75 16.60 -14.74
N LYS A 180 18.76 15.28 -14.88
CA LYS A 180 19.69 14.40 -14.18
C LYS A 180 21.15 14.76 -14.48
N GLU A 181 21.48 14.97 -15.75
CA GLU A 181 22.83 15.36 -16.20
C GLU A 181 23.22 16.75 -15.68
N ALA A 182 22.31 17.72 -15.74
CA ALA A 182 22.55 19.06 -15.19
C ALA A 182 22.83 19.01 -13.68
N MET A 183 22.04 18.24 -12.93
CA MET A 183 22.23 18.05 -11.49
C MET A 183 23.57 17.34 -11.17
N GLN A 184 23.94 16.32 -11.95
CA GLN A 184 25.23 15.63 -11.80
C GLN A 184 26.41 16.58 -12.06
N MET A 185 26.36 17.38 -13.13
CA MET A 185 27.40 18.38 -13.44
C MET A 185 27.53 19.42 -12.31
N GLN A 186 26.41 19.86 -11.72
CA GLN A 186 26.43 20.79 -10.59
C GLN A 186 27.09 20.17 -9.36
N VAL A 187 26.73 18.94 -8.99
CA VAL A 187 27.30 18.22 -7.85
C VAL A 187 28.80 17.99 -8.04
N GLU A 188 29.23 17.62 -9.24
CA GLU A 188 30.66 17.44 -9.57
C GLU A 188 31.44 18.76 -9.49
N ALA A 189 30.88 19.85 -9.99
CA ALA A 189 31.50 21.17 -9.90
C ALA A 189 31.66 21.64 -8.45
N GLU A 190 30.66 21.40 -7.59
CA GLU A 190 30.76 21.69 -6.15
C GLU A 190 31.80 20.82 -5.44
N ARG A 191 31.89 19.53 -5.79
CA ARG A 191 32.92 18.63 -5.25
C ARG A 191 34.33 19.09 -5.62
N LYS A 192 34.56 19.49 -6.88
CA LYS A 192 35.86 20.01 -7.34
C LYS A 192 36.29 21.31 -6.66
N LYS A 193 35.35 22.14 -6.19
CA LYS A 193 35.64 23.38 -5.46
C LYS A 193 35.99 23.15 -3.98
N ARG A 194 35.64 21.97 -3.43
CA ARG A 194 35.89 21.61 -2.01
C ARG A 194 37.15 20.76 -1.81
N ALA A 195 37.71 20.23 -2.90
CA ALA A 195 38.98 19.50 -2.95
C ALA A 195 40.12 20.46 -3.28
#